data_AF-A0A5N3PB91-F1
#
_entry.id   AF-A0A5N3PB91-F1
#
_cell.length_a   1.000
_cell.length_b   1.000
_cell.length_c   1.000
_cell.angle_alpha   90.00
_cell.angle_beta   90.00
_cell.angle_gamma   90.00
#
_symmetry.space_group_name_H-M   'P 1'
#
loop_
_entity.id
_entity.type
_entity.pdbx_description
1 polymer ?
#
loop_
_entity_poly.entity_id
_entity_poly.type
_entity_poly.pdbx_seq_one_letter_code
_entity_poly.pdbx_strand_id
1 'polypeptide(L)'
;MLAPVSFFDTKSVRDGDRAVLNQKVSVRQLKAARALLGWSQADLARSSGVSEPTIKRLEAGDGALGGRSDTGDKLQDALQRAGIVFFFENEASQRGGPGVRVKSSHTDEGLRPEQLTSENDG
;
A
#
# COMPACT_ATOMS: atom_id res chain seq x y z
N MET A 1 57.30 -9.02 22.58
CA MET A 1 56.23 -8.42 23.42
C MET A 1 55.08 -8.09 22.48
N LEU A 2 54.10 -8.99 22.37
CA LEU A 2 52.99 -8.92 21.41
C LEU A 2 51.77 -8.31 22.12
N ALA A 3 51.18 -7.26 21.55
CA ALA A 3 49.93 -6.65 22.05
C ALA A 3 48.70 -7.46 21.57
N PRO A 4 47.58 -7.47 22.32
CA PRO A 4 46.49 -8.43 22.13
C PRO A 4 45.51 -8.06 21.00
N VAL A 5 44.95 -9.12 20.42
CA VAL A 5 43.83 -9.18 19.47
C VAL A 5 42.60 -8.38 19.94
N SER A 6 42.22 -7.34 19.19
CA SER A 6 40.95 -6.63 19.36
C SER A 6 39.82 -7.42 18.69
N PHE A 7 39.15 -8.19 19.54
CA PHE A 7 37.81 -8.74 19.37
C PHE A 7 36.83 -7.60 19.05
N PHE A 8 36.42 -7.45 17.78
CA PHE A 8 35.38 -6.50 17.44
C PHE A 8 34.03 -7.01 17.95
N ASP A 9 33.54 -6.26 18.94
CA ASP A 9 32.27 -6.36 19.65
C ASP A 9 31.08 -6.46 18.67
N THR A 10 30.43 -7.62 18.65
CA THR A 10 29.06 -7.80 18.14
C THR A 10 28.08 -7.10 19.08
N LYS A 11 28.04 -5.77 19.07
CA LYS A 11 26.98 -5.03 19.76
C LYS A 11 25.86 -4.61 18.81
N SER A 12 24.78 -5.37 18.94
CA SER A 12 23.46 -4.82 19.18
C SER A 12 22.81 -4.08 18.00
N VAL A 13 22.28 -4.86 17.05
CA VAL A 13 21.06 -4.44 16.35
C VAL A 13 19.93 -4.55 17.37
N ARG A 14 19.60 -3.43 18.01
CA ARG A 14 18.36 -3.32 18.79
C ARG A 14 17.21 -3.51 17.81
N ASP A 15 16.40 -4.53 18.01
CA ASP A 15 15.17 -4.86 17.25
C ASP A 15 14.11 -3.73 17.22
N GLY A 16 14.38 -2.56 17.81
CA GLY A 16 13.49 -1.41 17.88
C GLY A 16 13.67 -0.33 16.79
N ASP A 17 14.74 -0.39 15.99
CA ASP A 17 15.05 0.61 14.95
C ASP A 17 14.89 0.06 13.51
N ARG A 18 14.10 -1.01 13.33
CA ARG A 18 13.59 -1.39 12.01
C ARG A 18 12.59 -0.33 11.61
N ALA A 19 13.10 0.74 11.00
CA ALA A 19 12.39 1.86 10.42
C ALA A 19 10.89 1.60 10.29
N VAL A 20 10.08 2.40 10.99
CA VAL A 20 8.69 2.61 10.60
C VAL A 20 8.77 3.11 9.16
N LEU A 21 8.72 2.18 8.21
CA LEU A 21 8.79 2.49 6.80
C LEU A 21 7.53 3.28 6.54
N ASN A 22 7.70 4.58 6.41
CA ASN A 22 6.65 5.51 6.04
C ASN A 22 6.26 5.16 4.59
N GLN A 23 5.50 4.07 4.43
CA GLN A 23 5.11 3.52 3.14
C GLN A 23 4.10 4.48 2.51
N LYS A 24 4.64 5.40 1.71
CA LYS A 24 3.87 6.41 0.99
C LYS A 24 3.30 5.81 -0.27
N VAL A 25 2.01 6.06 -0.50
CA VAL A 25 1.38 5.81 -1.80
C VAL A 25 2.14 6.55 -2.88
N SER A 26 2.47 5.83 -3.96
CA SER A 26 3.07 6.42 -5.15
C SER A 26 2.02 7.08 -6.05
N VAL A 27 2.45 7.99 -6.92
CA VAL A 27 1.60 8.60 -7.95
C VAL A 27 0.96 7.53 -8.85
N ARG A 28 1.71 6.47 -9.18
CA ARG A 28 1.20 5.35 -9.99
C ARG A 28 0.08 4.60 -9.29
N GLN A 29 0.24 4.28 -8.01
CA GLN A 29 -0.81 3.64 -7.22
C GLN A 29 -2.04 4.54 -7.05
N LEU A 30 -1.85 5.85 -6.86
CA LEU A 30 -2.95 6.81 -6.79
C LEU A 30 -3.78 6.80 -8.08
N LYS A 31 -3.11 6.89 -9.25
CA LYS A 31 -3.76 6.87 -10.56
C LYS A 31 -4.46 5.53 -10.83
N ALA A 32 -3.82 4.42 -10.49
CA ALA A 32 -4.39 3.09 -10.64
C ALA A 32 -5.63 2.90 -9.75
N ALA A 33 -5.58 3.37 -8.49
CA ALA A 33 -6.71 3.32 -7.57
C ALA A 33 -7.92 4.11 -8.09
N ARG A 34 -7.72 5.33 -8.60
CA ARG A 34 -8.81 6.09 -9.24
C ARG A 34 -9.38 5.34 -10.44
N ALA A 35 -8.52 4.78 -11.28
CA ALA A 35 -8.96 4.06 -12.48
C ALA A 35 -9.84 2.86 -12.11
N LEU A 36 -9.48 2.10 -11.07
CA LEU A 36 -10.28 0.99 -10.55
C LEU A 36 -11.65 1.44 -10.03
N LEU A 37 -11.75 2.64 -9.44
CA LEU A 37 -13.00 3.21 -8.96
C LEU A 37 -13.81 3.93 -10.06
N GLY A 38 -13.26 4.09 -11.27
CA GLY A 38 -13.84 4.93 -12.31
C GLY A 38 -13.90 6.42 -11.94
N TRP A 39 -13.07 6.87 -10.99
CA TRP A 39 -13.09 8.24 -10.48
C TRP A 39 -12.31 9.20 -11.36
N SER A 40 -12.82 10.42 -11.55
CA SER A 40 -12.08 11.58 -12.06
C SER A 40 -11.18 12.22 -10.97
N GLN A 41 -10.36 13.21 -11.35
CA GLN A 41 -9.61 14.01 -10.37
C GLN A 41 -10.54 14.81 -9.45
N ALA A 42 -11.67 15.29 -9.98
CA ALA A 42 -12.71 15.98 -9.21
C ALA A 42 -13.40 15.06 -8.18
N ASP A 43 -13.63 13.79 -8.51
CA ASP A 43 -14.22 12.82 -7.58
C ASP A 43 -13.29 12.54 -6.40
N LEU A 44 -11.99 12.35 -6.68
CA LEU A 44 -10.98 12.21 -5.64
C LEU A 44 -10.85 13.48 -4.79
N ALA A 45 -10.92 14.67 -5.42
CA ALA A 45 -10.91 15.94 -4.71
C ALA A 45 -12.06 16.03 -3.69
N ARG A 46 -13.28 15.71 -4.14
CA ARG A 46 -14.49 15.71 -3.33
C ARG A 46 -14.40 14.72 -2.16
N SER A 47 -13.88 13.51 -2.41
CA SER A 47 -13.79 12.44 -1.42
C SER A 47 -12.68 12.64 -0.38
N SER A 48 -11.59 13.29 -0.76
CA SER A 48 -10.41 13.52 0.10
C SER A 48 -10.39 14.89 0.79
N GLY A 49 -11.17 15.86 0.31
CA GLY A 49 -11.06 17.25 0.75
C GLY A 49 -9.79 17.97 0.27
N VAL A 50 -9.01 17.36 -0.62
CA VAL A 50 -7.86 17.97 -1.28
C VAL A 50 -8.33 18.67 -2.57
N SER A 51 -7.80 19.86 -2.86
CA SER A 51 -8.24 20.59 -4.06
C SER A 51 -7.84 19.87 -5.36
N GLU A 52 -8.72 19.92 -6.36
CA GLU A 52 -8.47 19.31 -7.67
C GLU A 52 -7.17 19.82 -8.35
N PRO A 53 -6.80 21.12 -8.29
CA PRO A 53 -5.51 21.58 -8.81
C PRO A 53 -4.31 20.92 -8.12
N THR A 54 -4.42 20.62 -6.82
CA THR A 54 -3.37 19.92 -6.07
C THR A 54 -3.23 18.48 -6.57
N ILE A 55 -4.34 17.77 -6.74
CA ILE A 55 -4.35 16.40 -7.29
C ILE A 55 -3.77 16.38 -8.70
N LYS A 56 -4.19 17.32 -9.56
CA LYS A 56 -3.65 17.45 -10.93
C LYS A 56 -2.14 17.63 -10.93
N ARG A 57 -1.60 18.50 -10.05
CA ARG A 57 -0.16 18.70 -9.90
C ARG A 57 0.56 17.45 -9.40
N LEU A 58 -0.03 16.72 -8.46
CA LEU A 58 0.54 15.48 -7.93
C LEU A 58 0.59 14.38 -9.01
N GLU A 59 -0.50 14.20 -9.77
CA GLU A 59 -0.59 13.17 -10.82
C GLU A 59 0.22 13.47 -12.09
N ALA A 60 0.69 14.71 -12.25
CA ALA A 60 1.59 15.12 -13.32
C ALA A 60 3.05 14.67 -13.08
N GLY A 61 3.41 14.36 -11.84
CA GLY A 61 4.72 13.78 -11.51
C GLY A 61 4.77 12.27 -11.71
N ASP A 62 5.93 11.68 -11.42
CA ASP A 62 6.11 10.23 -11.29
C ASP A 62 6.83 9.92 -9.96
N GLY A 63 6.70 8.69 -9.47
CA GLY A 63 7.32 8.25 -8.21
C GLY A 63 6.47 8.55 -6.97
N ALA A 64 7.12 8.95 -5.87
CA ALA A 64 6.46 9.20 -4.58
C ALA A 64 5.56 10.44 -4.64
N LEU A 65 4.45 10.45 -3.89
CA LEU A 65 3.63 11.65 -3.74
C LEU A 65 4.44 12.75 -3.06
N GLY A 66 4.78 13.79 -3.83
CA GLY A 66 5.43 14.99 -3.32
C GLY A 66 4.49 15.88 -2.50
N GLY A 67 5.03 16.92 -1.85
CA GLY A 67 4.25 17.85 -1.04
C GLY A 67 4.19 17.48 0.45
N ARG A 68 3.21 18.03 1.17
CA ARG A 68 3.03 17.81 2.61
C ARG A 68 2.53 16.39 2.88
N SER A 69 3.01 15.77 3.96
CA SER A 69 2.64 14.39 4.31
C SER A 69 1.12 14.21 4.46
N ASP A 70 0.47 15.19 5.08
CA ASP A 70 -0.98 15.20 5.32
C ASP A 70 -1.84 15.07 4.06
N THR A 71 -1.31 15.49 2.90
CA THR A 71 -2.03 15.44 1.63
C THR A 71 -2.05 14.01 1.10
N GLY A 72 -0.93 13.29 1.20
CA GLY A 72 -0.86 11.88 0.80
C GLY A 72 -1.81 11.02 1.63
N ASP A 73 -1.83 11.24 2.94
CA ASP A 73 -2.67 10.49 3.88
C ASP A 73 -4.16 10.69 3.58
N LYS A 74 -4.60 11.94 3.35
CA LYS A 74 -6.00 12.24 2.97
C LYS A 74 -6.43 11.56 1.67
N LEU A 75 -5.55 11.51 0.67
CA LEU A 75 -5.82 10.87 -0.61
C LEU A 75 -5.88 9.34 -0.46
N GLN A 76 -4.93 8.76 0.27
CA GLN A 76 -4.89 7.33 0.57
C GLN A 76 -6.15 6.89 1.33
N ASP A 77 -6.50 7.61 2.40
CA ASP A 77 -7.67 7.30 3.22
C ASP A 77 -8.97 7.35 2.42
N ALA A 78 -9.12 8.37 1.55
CA ALA A 78 -10.31 8.51 0.71
C ALA A 78 -10.50 7.31 -0.22
N LEU A 79 -9.42 6.85 -0.85
CA LEU A 79 -9.44 5.68 -1.73
C LEU A 79 -9.68 4.38 -0.94
N GLN A 80 -9.08 4.24 0.24
CA GLN A 80 -9.29 3.07 1.10
C GLN A 80 -10.73 2.96 1.62
N ARG A 81 -11.35 4.10 1.99
CA ARG A 81 -12.77 4.18 2.35
C ARG A 81 -13.69 3.81 1.18
N ALA A 82 -13.29 4.14 -0.05
CA ALA A 82 -14.00 3.75 -1.26
C ALA A 82 -13.76 2.30 -1.70
N GLY A 83 -13.00 1.52 -0.93
CA GLY A 83 -12.82 0.10 -1.18
C GLY A 83 -11.52 -0.27 -1.86
N ILE A 84 -10.53 0.63 -1.93
CA ILE A 84 -9.19 0.27 -2.40
C ILE A 84 -8.34 -0.31 -1.27
N VAL A 85 -7.47 -1.26 -1.62
CA VAL A 85 -6.37 -1.74 -0.78
C VAL A 85 -5.07 -1.51 -1.52
N PHE A 86 -4.10 -0.90 -0.85
CA PHE A 86 -2.75 -0.68 -1.37
C PHE A 86 -1.85 -1.83 -0.97
N PHE A 87 -0.90 -2.15 -1.84
CA PHE A 87 0.22 -3.04 -1.55
C PHE A 87 1.51 -2.29 -1.76
N PHE A 88 2.43 -2.37 -0.80
CA PHE A 88 3.71 -1.67 -0.87
C PHE A 88 4.88 -2.62 -1.08
N GLU A 89 6.05 -2.07 -1.39
CA GLU A 89 7.23 -2.83 -1.85
C GLU A 89 7.70 -3.91 -0.86
N ASN A 90 7.49 -3.71 0.44
CA ASN A 90 7.90 -4.65 1.48
C ASN A 90 6.74 -5.44 2.09
N GLU A 91 5.56 -5.39 1.47
CA GLU A 91 4.44 -6.23 1.89
C GLU A 91 4.47 -7.56 1.12
N ALA A 92 4.31 -8.66 1.86
CA ALA A 92 4.28 -10.01 1.31
C ALA A 92 3.00 -10.22 0.48
N SER A 93 3.00 -9.72 -0.76
CA SER A 93 2.11 -10.27 -1.79
C SER A 93 2.78 -11.54 -2.33
N GLN A 94 2.01 -12.61 -2.55
CA GLN A 94 2.54 -13.95 -2.80
C GLN A 94 3.51 -14.08 -4.01
N ARG A 95 3.68 -13.02 -4.84
CA ARG A 95 4.62 -12.92 -5.97
C ARG A 95 4.72 -11.51 -6.62
N GLY A 96 4.21 -10.44 -6.01
CA GLY A 96 4.05 -9.12 -6.66
C GLY A 96 4.84 -7.97 -6.01
N GLY A 97 5.01 -6.88 -6.77
CA GLY A 97 5.52 -5.60 -6.27
C GLY A 97 4.39 -4.64 -5.84
N PRO A 98 4.67 -3.34 -5.64
CA PRO A 98 3.68 -2.34 -5.25
C PRO A 98 2.46 -2.32 -6.18
N GLY A 99 1.26 -2.23 -5.61
CA GLY A 99 0.02 -2.35 -6.36
C GLY A 99 -1.20 -1.82 -5.64
N VAL A 100 -2.36 -2.02 -6.28
CA VAL A 100 -3.69 -1.68 -5.75
C VAL A 100 -4.70 -2.77 -6.13
N ARG A 101 -5.68 -3.02 -5.27
CA ARG A 101 -6.84 -3.89 -5.57
C ARG A 101 -8.12 -3.29 -5.04
N VAL A 102 -9.25 -3.76 -5.54
CA VAL A 102 -10.58 -3.51 -4.96
C VAL A 102 -10.82 -4.54 -3.84
N LYS A 103 -11.44 -4.13 -2.74
CA LYS A 103 -11.90 -5.03 -1.67
C LYS A 103 -12.95 -5.99 -2.25
N SER A 104 -12.78 -7.29 -2.02
CA SER A 104 -13.80 -8.27 -2.34
C SER A 104 -15.04 -8.03 -1.46
N SER A 105 -16.21 -7.95 -2.08
CA SER A 105 -17.50 -8.00 -1.39
C SER A 105 -17.93 -9.43 -1.03
N HIS A 106 -17.25 -10.43 -1.61
CA HIS A 106 -17.40 -11.80 -1.19
C HIS A 106 -16.71 -11.94 0.17
N THR A 107 -17.51 -12.03 1.23
CA THR A 107 -17.16 -12.89 2.36
C THR A 107 -16.91 -14.26 1.75
N ASP A 108 -15.64 -14.57 1.50
CA ASP A 108 -15.22 -15.91 1.16
C ASP A 108 -15.40 -16.75 2.43
N GLU A 109 -16.63 -17.21 2.67
CA GLU A 109 -16.92 -18.21 3.69
C GLU A 109 -16.24 -19.55 3.37
N GLY A 110 -15.56 -19.66 2.21
CA GLY A 110 -15.21 -20.93 1.61
C GLY A 110 -16.47 -21.74 1.28
N LEU A 111 -16.31 -22.81 0.51
CA LEU A 111 -17.27 -23.91 0.60
C LEU A 111 -17.15 -24.45 2.01
N ARG A 112 -18.26 -24.43 2.76
CA ARG A 112 -18.25 -25.09 4.08
C ARG A 112 -17.91 -26.56 3.89
N PRO A 113 -17.27 -27.23 4.87
CA PRO A 113 -16.89 -28.64 4.75
C PRO A 113 -18.04 -29.54 4.30
N GLU A 114 -19.27 -29.23 4.70
CA GLU A 114 -20.50 -29.90 4.31
C GLU A 114 -20.96 -29.70 2.86
N GLN A 115 -20.41 -28.71 2.14
CA GLN A 115 -20.69 -28.41 0.73
C GLN A 115 -19.59 -28.91 -0.22
N LEU A 116 -18.53 -29.51 0.33
CA LEU A 116 -17.50 -30.20 -0.46
C LEU A 116 -18.07 -31.54 -0.90
N THR A 117 -18.70 -31.58 -2.08
CA THR A 117 -19.09 -32.84 -2.71
C THR A 117 -17.93 -33.35 -3.57
N SER A 118 -17.67 -34.66 -3.51
CA SER A 118 -16.65 -35.34 -4.32
C SER A 118 -17.04 -35.50 -5.80
N GLU A 119 -18.07 -34.79 -6.26
CA GLU A 119 -18.66 -34.95 -7.59
C GLU A 119 -17.92 -34.14 -8.67
N ASN A 120 -17.00 -33.25 -8.28
CA ASN A 120 -16.23 -32.40 -9.20
C ASN A 120 -14.73 -32.76 -9.33
N ASP A 121 -14.28 -33.87 -8.74
CA ASP A 121 -12.87 -34.33 -8.83
C ASP A 121 -12.59 -35.20 -10.08
N GLY A 122 -13.31 -34.95 -11.17
CA GLY A 122 -13.19 -35.66 -12.45
C GLY A 122 -12.05 -35.17 -13.33
#